data_AF-A0A2I3RI59-F1
#
_entry.id   AF-A0A2I3RI59-F1
#
_cell.length_a   1.000
_cell.length_b   1.000
_cell.length_c   1.000
_cell.angle_alpha   90.00
_cell.angle_beta   90.00
_cell.angle_gamma   90.00
#
_symmetry.space_group_name_H-M   'P 1'
#
loop_
_entity.id
_entity.type
_entity.pdbx_description
1 polymer ?
#
loop_
_entity_poly.entity_id
_entity_poly.type
_entity_poly.pdbx_seq_one_letter_code
_entity_poly.pdbx_strand_id
1 'polypeptide(L)'
;MAPAADREGYWGPTTSTLDWCEENYSVTWYIAEFWNTVSNLIMIIPPMFGAIQSVRDGLEKRYIASYLALTVVGMGSWCFHMTLKYEMQLLDELPMIYSCCIFVYCMFECFKIKNSVNYHLLFTLVLFSLIVTTVYLKVKEPIFHQVMYGMLVFTLVLRSIYIVTWVYPWLRGLGYTSLGIFLLGFLFWNIDNIFCESLRNFRKKVPPIIGITTQFHAWWHILTGLGSYLHILFRKH
;
A
#
# COMPACT_ATOMS: atom_id res chain seq x y z
N MET A 1 -2.76 33.29 8.32
CA MET A 1 -3.62 32.50 7.42
C MET A 1 -4.63 31.78 8.29
N ALA A 2 -5.93 31.94 8.03
CA ALA A 2 -6.96 31.20 8.76
C ALA A 2 -6.77 29.69 8.51
N PRO A 3 -7.03 28.83 9.51
CA PRO A 3 -6.69 27.41 9.44
C PRO A 3 -7.40 26.70 8.27
N ALA A 4 -6.77 25.65 7.76
CA ALA A 4 -7.42 24.71 6.88
C ALA A 4 -8.42 23.87 7.71
N ALA A 5 -9.66 24.32 7.76
CA ALA A 5 -10.78 23.43 8.03
C ALA A 5 -11.09 22.65 6.75
N ASP A 6 -11.71 21.48 6.89
CA ASP A 6 -12.25 20.73 5.76
C ASP A 6 -13.16 21.63 4.91
N ARG A 7 -13.00 21.59 3.58
CA ARG A 7 -13.75 22.43 2.64
C ARG A 7 -14.52 21.57 1.65
N GLU A 8 -15.60 22.13 1.10
CA GLU A 8 -16.22 21.53 -0.08
C GLU A 8 -15.29 21.73 -1.29
N GLY A 9 -14.92 20.62 -1.94
CA GLY A 9 -14.04 20.62 -3.09
C GLY A 9 -14.70 20.10 -4.37
N TYR A 10 -13.91 20.03 -5.43
CA TYR A 10 -14.36 19.79 -6.80
C TYR A 10 -15.14 18.48 -7.00
N TRP A 11 -14.79 17.40 -6.29
CA TRP A 11 -15.38 16.08 -6.49
C TRP A 11 -16.71 15.87 -5.74
N GLY A 12 -17.25 16.90 -5.07
CA GLY A 12 -18.47 16.79 -4.27
C GLY A 12 -18.25 16.13 -2.89
N PRO A 13 -19.32 15.72 -2.19
CA PRO A 13 -19.25 15.29 -0.80
C PRO A 13 -18.55 13.95 -0.62
N THR A 14 -17.89 13.73 0.52
CA THR A 14 -17.27 12.47 0.93
C THR A 14 -18.31 11.34 0.98
N THR A 15 -18.05 10.22 0.29
CA THR A 15 -18.93 9.03 0.31
C THR A 15 -18.21 7.75 0.73
N SER A 16 -16.89 7.81 0.91
CA SER A 16 -16.08 6.72 1.46
C SER A 16 -16.51 6.35 2.89
N THR A 17 -16.19 5.14 3.32
CA THR A 17 -16.46 4.68 4.69
C THR A 17 -15.47 5.24 5.70
N LEU A 18 -14.35 5.80 5.23
CA LEU A 18 -13.34 6.47 6.05
C LEU A 18 -12.81 7.74 5.37
N ASP A 19 -12.34 8.66 6.21
CA ASP A 19 -11.73 9.95 5.89
C ASP A 19 -10.51 10.10 6.82
N TRP A 20 -9.33 10.45 6.29
CA TRP A 20 -8.09 10.38 7.06
C TRP A 20 -7.81 11.70 7.78
N CYS A 21 -6.68 11.77 8.50
CA CYS A 21 -6.40 12.92 9.34
C CYS A 21 -5.94 14.16 8.55
N GLU A 22 -5.62 14.05 7.26
CA GLU A 22 -5.30 15.22 6.44
C GLU A 22 -6.56 16.07 6.23
N GLU A 23 -6.42 17.41 6.26
CA GLU A 23 -7.55 18.31 6.07
C GLU A 23 -7.99 18.40 4.60
N ASN A 24 -9.29 18.20 4.35
CA ASN A 24 -9.87 18.07 3.03
C ASN A 24 -9.86 19.38 2.24
N TYR A 25 -9.27 19.32 1.04
CA TYR A 25 -9.09 20.41 0.08
C TYR A 25 -8.33 21.61 0.66
N SER A 26 -7.43 21.34 1.62
CA SER A 26 -6.61 22.34 2.31
C SER A 26 -5.62 23.05 1.39
N VAL A 27 -4.94 22.28 0.52
CA VAL A 27 -3.90 22.79 -0.39
C VAL A 27 -4.50 23.29 -1.71
N THR A 28 -5.46 22.58 -2.27
CA THR A 28 -6.13 22.91 -3.53
C THR A 28 -7.56 22.38 -3.54
N TRP A 29 -8.47 23.05 -4.25
CA TRP A 29 -9.87 22.59 -4.38
C TRP A 29 -10.03 21.32 -5.22
N TYR A 30 -8.99 20.87 -5.94
CA TYR A 30 -9.09 19.79 -6.93
C TYR A 30 -8.78 18.41 -6.33
N ILE A 31 -8.02 18.37 -5.23
CA ILE A 31 -7.50 17.17 -4.58
C ILE A 31 -7.85 17.27 -3.10
N ALA A 32 -8.60 16.30 -2.57
CA ALA A 32 -9.08 16.33 -1.19
C ALA A 32 -7.90 16.26 -0.19
N GLU A 33 -7.20 15.13 -0.11
CA GLU A 33 -6.07 14.97 0.79
C GLU A 33 -4.76 15.07 -0.01
N PHE A 34 -4.22 16.27 -0.14
CA PHE A 34 -3.14 16.55 -1.10
C PHE A 34 -1.87 15.74 -0.84
N TRP A 35 -1.39 15.67 0.39
CA TRP A 35 -0.17 14.96 0.74
C TRP A 35 -0.35 13.44 0.70
N ASN A 36 -1.48 12.93 1.17
CA ASN A 36 -1.87 11.53 1.02
C ASN A 36 -1.97 11.14 -0.46
N THR A 37 -2.48 12.04 -1.31
CA THR A 37 -2.58 11.87 -2.76
C THR A 37 -1.20 11.79 -3.42
N VAL A 38 -0.34 12.82 -3.28
CA VAL A 38 0.91 12.91 -4.05
C VAL A 38 2.00 11.95 -3.54
N SER A 39 1.93 11.54 -2.28
CA SER A 39 2.84 10.54 -1.72
C SER A 39 2.76 9.19 -2.45
N ASN A 40 1.63 8.88 -3.08
CA ASN A 40 1.43 7.66 -3.88
C ASN A 40 2.32 7.57 -5.13
N LEU A 41 2.94 8.67 -5.58
CA LEU A 41 3.86 8.63 -6.73
C LEU A 41 5.01 7.62 -6.54
N ILE A 42 5.45 7.36 -5.30
CA ILE A 42 6.47 6.35 -4.99
C ILE A 42 5.97 4.90 -5.21
N MET A 43 4.66 4.67 -5.17
CA MET A 43 4.03 3.39 -5.49
C MET A 43 3.69 3.27 -6.98
N ILE A 44 3.75 4.36 -7.74
CA ILE A 44 3.45 4.37 -9.17
C ILE A 44 4.73 4.34 -10.00
N ILE A 45 5.63 5.33 -9.79
CA ILE A 45 6.76 5.56 -10.68
C ILE A 45 7.82 4.45 -10.57
N PRO A 46 8.46 4.18 -9.41
CA PRO A 46 9.47 3.14 -9.30
C PRO A 46 8.96 1.74 -9.72
N PRO A 47 7.76 1.28 -9.30
CA PRO A 47 7.27 -0.02 -9.73
C PRO A 47 7.02 -0.11 -11.24
N MET A 48 6.55 0.96 -11.90
CA MET A 48 6.44 1.00 -13.36
C MET A 48 7.78 0.82 -14.06
N PHE A 49 8.83 1.52 -13.58
CA PHE A 49 10.19 1.31 -14.09
C PHE A 49 10.68 -0.12 -13.85
N GLY A 50 10.38 -0.69 -12.67
CA GLY A 50 10.69 -2.09 -12.34
C GLY A 50 9.99 -3.08 -13.28
N ALA A 51 8.74 -2.84 -13.66
CA ALA A 51 8.00 -3.67 -14.62
C ALA A 51 8.64 -3.60 -16.02
N ILE A 52 8.94 -2.40 -16.52
CA ILE A 52 9.56 -2.19 -17.84
C ILE A 52 10.93 -2.88 -17.89
N GLN A 53 11.75 -2.71 -16.84
CA GLN A 53 13.05 -3.36 -16.75
C GLN A 53 12.91 -4.89 -16.69
N SER A 54 11.93 -5.41 -15.94
CA SER A 54 11.68 -6.85 -15.85
C SER A 54 11.31 -7.49 -17.19
N VAL A 55 10.59 -6.76 -18.05
CA VAL A 55 10.31 -7.19 -19.43
C VAL A 55 11.59 -7.19 -20.28
N ARG A 56 12.39 -6.13 -20.20
CA ARG A 56 13.66 -6.00 -20.95
C ARG A 56 14.67 -7.08 -20.58
N ASP A 57 14.74 -7.42 -19.29
CA ASP A 57 15.62 -8.45 -18.74
C ASP A 57 15.11 -9.88 -19.02
N GLY A 58 13.91 -10.05 -19.59
CA GLY A 58 13.32 -11.37 -19.87
C GLY A 58 12.93 -12.16 -18.62
N LEU A 59 12.52 -11.48 -17.54
CA LEU A 59 12.13 -12.14 -16.29
C LEU A 59 10.79 -12.87 -16.39
N GLU A 60 10.53 -13.75 -15.43
CA GLU A 60 9.26 -14.47 -15.34
C GLU A 60 8.07 -13.50 -15.14
N LYS A 61 6.95 -13.81 -15.80
CA LYS A 61 5.72 -12.99 -15.81
C LYS A 61 5.20 -12.64 -14.40
N ARG A 62 5.41 -13.52 -13.42
CA ARG A 62 5.01 -13.31 -12.01
C ARG A 62 5.69 -12.10 -11.36
N TYR A 63 6.94 -11.81 -11.74
CA TYR A 63 7.67 -10.65 -11.23
C TYR A 63 7.21 -9.35 -11.89
N ILE A 64 6.93 -9.39 -13.20
CA ILE A 64 6.32 -8.28 -13.93
C ILE A 64 4.94 -7.95 -13.32
N ALA A 65 4.11 -8.97 -13.11
CA ALA A 65 2.80 -8.82 -12.47
C ALA A 65 2.89 -8.23 -11.07
N SER A 66 3.92 -8.57 -10.29
CA SER A 66 4.14 -8.00 -8.95
C SER A 66 4.36 -6.48 -9.00
N TYR A 67 5.20 -6.00 -9.92
CA TYR A 67 5.44 -4.56 -10.09
C TYR A 67 4.21 -3.80 -10.58
N LEU A 68 3.48 -4.37 -11.54
CA LEU A 68 2.24 -3.79 -12.04
C LEU A 68 1.16 -3.77 -10.95
N ALA A 69 1.05 -4.82 -10.13
CA ALA A 69 0.09 -4.86 -9.04
C ALA A 69 0.36 -3.76 -7.99
N LEU A 70 1.62 -3.50 -7.64
CA LEU A 70 1.98 -2.37 -6.76
C LEU A 70 1.65 -1.01 -7.41
N THR A 71 1.84 -0.90 -8.73
CA THR A 71 1.42 0.31 -9.47
C THR A 71 -0.09 0.52 -9.39
N VAL A 72 -0.88 -0.54 -9.53
CA VAL A 72 -2.35 -0.47 -9.42
C VAL A 72 -2.78 -0.04 -8.02
N VAL A 73 -2.13 -0.54 -6.97
CA VAL A 73 -2.34 -0.06 -5.58
C VAL A 73 -2.05 1.45 -5.50
N GLY A 74 -0.90 1.90 -6.01
CA GLY A 74 -0.54 3.32 -5.99
C GLY A 74 -1.53 4.21 -6.76
N MET A 75 -2.00 3.77 -7.93
CA MET A 75 -3.01 4.50 -8.72
C MET A 75 -4.37 4.51 -8.04
N GLY A 76 -4.78 3.39 -7.44
CA GLY A 76 -6.02 3.27 -6.67
C GLY A 76 -6.03 4.23 -5.48
N SER A 77 -4.98 4.17 -4.65
CA SER A 77 -4.78 5.10 -3.53
C SER A 77 -4.76 6.55 -4.01
N TRP A 78 -4.08 6.83 -5.13
CA TRP A 78 -4.07 8.18 -5.70
C TRP A 78 -5.49 8.67 -6.04
N CYS A 79 -6.31 7.84 -6.70
CA CYS A 79 -7.69 8.17 -7.01
C CYS A 79 -8.57 8.29 -5.76
N PHE A 80 -8.35 7.45 -4.75
CA PHE A 80 -9.09 7.48 -3.49
C PHE A 80 -8.85 8.78 -2.73
N HIS A 81 -7.60 9.09 -2.37
CA HIS A 81 -7.29 10.31 -1.60
C HIS A 81 -7.59 11.62 -2.35
N MET A 82 -7.62 11.57 -3.68
CA MET A 82 -8.04 12.72 -4.48
C MET A 82 -9.53 13.01 -4.38
N THR A 83 -10.38 11.98 -4.24
CA THR A 83 -11.83 12.07 -4.45
C THR A 83 -12.68 11.74 -3.22
N LEU A 84 -12.15 10.91 -2.32
CA LEU A 84 -12.82 10.35 -1.13
C LEU A 84 -14.20 9.73 -1.44
N LYS A 85 -14.24 8.98 -2.55
CA LYS A 85 -15.43 8.25 -3.00
C LYS A 85 -15.31 6.77 -2.70
N TYR A 86 -16.41 6.14 -2.34
CA TYR A 86 -16.46 4.71 -2.06
C TYR A 86 -15.97 3.86 -3.26
N GLU A 87 -16.30 4.26 -4.48
CA GLU A 87 -15.86 3.56 -5.70
C GLU A 87 -14.33 3.56 -5.85
N MET A 88 -13.68 4.69 -5.50
CA MET A 88 -12.24 4.81 -5.56
C MET A 88 -11.56 4.19 -4.34
N GLN A 89 -12.22 4.17 -3.18
CA GLN A 89 -11.78 3.42 -2.01
C GLN A 89 -11.65 1.93 -2.32
N LEU A 90 -12.62 1.34 -3.04
CA LEU A 90 -12.51 -0.04 -3.51
C LEU A 90 -11.33 -0.26 -4.46
N LEU A 91 -11.03 0.72 -5.31
CA LEU A 91 -9.89 0.69 -6.23
C LEU A 91 -8.55 0.81 -5.51
N ASP A 92 -8.51 1.35 -4.29
CA ASP A 92 -7.32 1.35 -3.43
C ASP A 92 -7.18 0.04 -2.64
N GLU A 93 -8.20 -0.28 -1.84
CA GLU A 93 -8.12 -1.34 -0.83
C GLU A 93 -8.12 -2.75 -1.44
N LEU A 94 -8.92 -3.02 -2.47
CA LEU A 94 -9.01 -4.37 -3.05
C LEU A 94 -7.70 -4.79 -3.75
N PRO A 95 -7.05 -3.94 -4.57
CA PRO A 95 -5.73 -4.24 -5.12
C PRO A 95 -4.64 -4.52 -4.09
N MET A 96 -4.73 -4.00 -2.85
CA MET A 96 -3.79 -4.38 -1.78
C MET A 96 -3.86 -5.89 -1.49
N ILE A 97 -5.06 -6.47 -1.45
CA ILE A 97 -5.25 -7.92 -1.26
C ILE A 97 -4.70 -8.68 -2.47
N TYR A 98 -5.04 -8.27 -3.69
CA TYR A 98 -4.65 -8.96 -4.91
C TYR A 98 -3.13 -8.94 -5.13
N SER A 99 -2.50 -7.79 -4.92
CA SER A 99 -1.04 -7.63 -4.99
C SER A 99 -0.34 -8.50 -3.95
N CYS A 100 -0.84 -8.53 -2.72
CA CYS A 100 -0.26 -9.37 -1.68
C CYS A 100 -0.44 -10.87 -1.96
N CYS A 101 -1.57 -11.30 -2.55
CA CYS A 101 -1.72 -12.66 -3.07
C CYS A 101 -0.67 -13.01 -4.13
N ILE A 102 -0.43 -12.12 -5.11
CA ILE A 102 0.64 -12.32 -6.12
C ILE A 102 1.99 -12.43 -5.43
N PHE A 103 2.24 -11.61 -4.40
CA PHE A 103 3.48 -11.61 -3.67
C PHE A 103 3.71 -12.91 -2.88
N VAL A 104 2.68 -13.41 -2.21
CA VAL A 104 2.70 -14.73 -1.55
C VAL A 104 3.00 -15.82 -2.58
N TYR A 105 2.32 -15.82 -3.73
CA TYR A 105 2.59 -16.80 -4.79
C TYR A 105 4.07 -16.79 -5.21
N CYS A 106 4.63 -15.60 -5.46
CA CYS A 106 6.04 -15.46 -5.85
C CYS A 106 7.01 -15.97 -4.77
N MET A 107 6.71 -15.70 -3.49
CA MET A 107 7.55 -16.09 -2.34
C MET A 107 7.55 -17.59 -2.04
N PHE A 108 6.45 -18.28 -2.31
CA PHE A 108 6.37 -19.72 -2.12
C PHE A 108 6.92 -20.50 -3.33
N GLU A 109 6.84 -19.90 -4.52
CA GLU A 109 7.28 -20.51 -5.77
C GLU A 109 8.71 -20.10 -6.20
N CYS A 110 9.44 -19.33 -5.38
CA CYS A 110 10.79 -18.83 -5.71
C CYS A 110 11.85 -19.94 -5.87
N PHE A 111 11.67 -21.09 -5.23
CA PHE A 111 12.58 -22.25 -5.31
C PHE A 111 12.06 -23.37 -6.22
N LYS A 112 11.01 -23.12 -7.00
CA LYS A 112 10.41 -24.11 -7.91
C LYS A 112 11.02 -24.03 -9.30
N ILE A 113 10.84 -25.11 -10.07
CA ILE A 113 11.36 -25.21 -11.44
C ILE A 113 10.75 -24.10 -12.30
N LYS A 114 11.57 -23.46 -13.14
CA LYS A 114 11.10 -22.44 -14.09
C LYS A 114 10.00 -23.00 -14.99
N ASN A 115 9.01 -22.18 -15.33
CA ASN A 115 7.84 -22.56 -16.14
C ASN A 115 6.93 -23.64 -15.52
N SER A 116 7.02 -23.87 -14.20
CA SER A 116 6.01 -24.66 -13.48
C SER A 116 4.98 -23.74 -12.82
N VAL A 117 3.73 -24.22 -12.75
CA VAL A 117 2.61 -23.48 -12.13
C VAL A 117 2.01 -24.35 -11.03
N ASN A 118 1.97 -23.81 -9.81
CA ASN A 118 1.32 -24.45 -8.67
C ASN A 118 -0.16 -24.06 -8.63
N TYR A 119 -0.98 -24.83 -9.33
CA TYR A 119 -2.43 -24.59 -9.41
C TYR A 119 -3.12 -24.64 -8.05
N HIS A 120 -2.67 -25.47 -7.11
CA HIS A 120 -3.26 -25.54 -5.77
C HIS A 120 -3.09 -24.21 -5.03
N LEU A 121 -1.87 -23.65 -5.01
CA LEU A 121 -1.61 -22.35 -4.38
C LEU A 121 -2.34 -21.22 -5.12
N LEU A 122 -2.31 -21.25 -6.46
CA LEU A 122 -2.99 -20.25 -7.30
C LEU A 122 -4.50 -20.20 -7.01
N PHE A 123 -5.19 -21.34 -7.07
CA PHE A 123 -6.63 -21.39 -6.81
C PHE A 123 -6.97 -21.04 -5.37
N THR A 124 -6.12 -21.42 -4.40
CA THR A 124 -6.31 -21.03 -2.99
C THR A 124 -6.27 -19.51 -2.82
N LEU A 125 -5.30 -18.84 -3.42
CA LEU A 125 -5.15 -17.39 -3.34
C LEU A 125 -6.26 -16.63 -4.08
N VAL A 126 -6.70 -17.15 -5.23
CA VAL A 126 -7.85 -16.59 -5.98
C VAL A 126 -9.14 -16.76 -5.19
N LEU A 127 -9.37 -17.94 -4.59
CA LEU A 127 -10.55 -18.16 -3.76
C LEU A 127 -10.54 -17.26 -2.51
N PHE A 128 -9.39 -17.12 -1.86
CA PHE A 128 -9.22 -16.22 -0.73
C PHE A 128 -9.59 -14.78 -1.12
N SER A 129 -9.00 -14.25 -2.20
CA SER A 129 -9.25 -12.88 -2.62
C SER A 129 -10.70 -12.64 -3.05
N LEU A 130 -11.36 -13.63 -3.67
CA LEU A 130 -12.77 -13.57 -4.03
C LEU A 130 -13.68 -13.53 -2.80
N ILE A 131 -13.39 -14.35 -1.78
CA ILE A 131 -14.14 -14.35 -0.51
C ILE A 131 -13.99 -12.99 0.18
N VAL A 132 -12.77 -12.49 0.34
CA VAL A 132 -12.50 -11.19 0.96
C VAL A 132 -13.24 -10.07 0.22
N THR A 133 -13.15 -10.05 -1.11
CA THR A 133 -13.84 -9.04 -1.93
C THR A 133 -15.36 -9.10 -1.74
N THR A 134 -15.94 -10.30 -1.80
CA THR A 134 -17.39 -10.48 -1.70
C THR A 134 -17.93 -10.06 -0.33
N VAL A 135 -17.24 -10.42 0.74
CA VAL A 135 -17.61 -10.02 2.10
C VAL A 135 -17.44 -8.52 2.28
N TYR A 136 -16.34 -7.96 1.79
CA TYR A 136 -16.04 -6.54 1.94
C TYR A 136 -17.08 -5.64 1.24
N LEU A 137 -17.51 -6.01 0.03
CA LEU A 137 -18.55 -5.27 -0.71
C LEU A 137 -19.93 -5.30 -0.02
N LYS A 138 -20.22 -6.36 0.74
CA LYS A 138 -21.51 -6.50 1.45
C LYS A 138 -21.51 -5.82 2.80
N VAL A 139 -20.44 -6.00 3.58
CA VAL A 139 -20.36 -5.58 4.99
C VAL A 139 -19.79 -4.18 5.12
N LYS A 140 -18.91 -3.75 4.20
CA LYS A 140 -18.29 -2.42 4.15
C LYS A 140 -17.54 -1.99 5.42
N GLU A 141 -17.06 -2.96 6.20
CA GLU A 141 -16.30 -2.74 7.43
C GLU A 141 -14.79 -2.72 7.15
N PRO A 142 -14.10 -1.56 7.25
CA PRO A 142 -12.68 -1.45 6.88
C PRO A 142 -11.75 -2.26 7.79
N ILE A 143 -12.16 -2.52 9.03
CA ILE A 143 -11.41 -3.37 9.96
C ILE A 143 -11.28 -4.81 9.41
N PHE A 144 -12.33 -5.33 8.76
CA PHE A 144 -12.26 -6.65 8.13
C PHE A 144 -11.17 -6.69 7.06
N HIS A 145 -11.11 -5.68 6.19
CA HIS A 145 -10.06 -5.57 5.18
C HIS A 145 -8.67 -5.53 5.81
N GLN A 146 -8.47 -4.69 6.82
CA GLN A 146 -7.18 -4.53 7.51
C GLN A 146 -6.68 -5.85 8.10
N VAL A 147 -7.57 -6.63 8.73
CA VAL A 147 -7.22 -7.96 9.29
C VAL A 147 -6.85 -8.95 8.19
N MET A 148 -7.64 -9.02 7.10
CA MET A 148 -7.35 -9.91 5.97
C MET A 148 -6.03 -9.58 5.28
N TYR A 149 -5.77 -8.29 5.06
CA TYR A 149 -4.51 -7.80 4.52
C TYR A 149 -3.34 -8.11 5.47
N GLY A 150 -3.51 -7.84 6.77
CA GLY A 150 -2.51 -8.12 7.80
C GLY A 150 -2.10 -9.60 7.86
N MET A 151 -3.04 -10.54 7.69
CA MET A 151 -2.72 -11.97 7.62
C MET A 151 -1.88 -12.35 6.39
N LEU A 152 -2.18 -11.76 5.21
CA LEU A 152 -1.34 -11.98 4.02
C LEU A 152 0.07 -11.43 4.22
N VAL A 153 0.18 -10.21 4.75
CA VAL A 153 1.48 -9.59 5.06
C VAL A 153 2.24 -10.45 6.08
N PHE A 154 1.59 -10.92 7.13
CA PHE A 154 2.21 -11.78 8.14
C PHE A 154 2.77 -13.08 7.53
N THR A 155 2.00 -13.73 6.66
CA THR A 155 2.42 -14.95 5.94
C THR A 155 3.67 -14.69 5.10
N LEU A 156 3.70 -13.55 4.43
CA LEU A 156 4.79 -13.11 3.56
C LEU A 156 6.04 -12.73 4.38
N VAL A 157 5.87 -12.13 5.56
CA VAL A 157 6.97 -11.87 6.52
C VAL A 157 7.56 -13.17 7.04
N LEU A 158 6.75 -14.13 7.48
CA LEU A 158 7.23 -15.44 7.94
C LEU A 158 8.05 -16.14 6.85
N ARG A 159 7.54 -16.13 5.62
CA ARG A 159 8.26 -16.72 4.48
C ARG A 159 9.56 -15.98 4.19
N SER A 160 9.59 -14.66 4.31
CA SER A 160 10.81 -13.85 4.13
C SER A 160 11.85 -14.15 5.20
N ILE A 161 11.45 -14.23 6.47
CA ILE A 161 12.31 -14.62 7.60
C ILE A 161 12.92 -15.99 7.37
N TYR A 162 12.11 -16.96 6.92
CA TYR A 162 12.61 -18.29 6.56
C TYR A 162 13.73 -18.22 5.51
N ILE A 163 13.51 -17.47 4.42
CA ILE A 163 14.50 -17.34 3.33
C ILE A 163 15.81 -16.72 3.83
N VAL A 164 15.77 -15.60 4.56
CA VAL A 164 16.99 -14.91 5.04
C VAL A 164 17.72 -15.64 6.17
N THR A 165 17.02 -16.53 6.87
CA THR A 165 17.61 -17.28 7.98
C THR A 165 18.25 -18.57 7.49
N TRP A 166 17.55 -19.30 6.61
CA TRP A 166 17.89 -20.69 6.28
C TRP A 166 18.39 -20.90 4.85
N VAL A 167 18.09 -20.00 3.91
CA VAL A 167 18.39 -20.21 2.48
C VAL A 167 19.44 -19.23 1.99
N TYR A 168 19.17 -17.92 2.06
CA TYR A 168 20.01 -16.85 1.51
C TYR A 168 20.34 -15.77 2.55
N PRO A 169 21.30 -16.03 3.47
CA PRO A 169 21.66 -15.08 4.52
C PRO A 169 22.21 -13.74 4.03
N TRP A 170 22.74 -13.66 2.81
CA TRP A 170 23.22 -12.41 2.23
C TRP A 170 22.08 -11.42 1.94
N LEU A 171 20.84 -11.87 1.83
CA LEU A 171 19.67 -11.00 1.65
C LEU A 171 19.15 -10.38 2.96
N ARG A 172 19.79 -10.64 4.10
CA ARG A 172 19.35 -10.11 5.42
C ARG A 172 19.22 -8.59 5.44
N GLY A 173 20.19 -7.86 4.88
CA GLY A 173 20.13 -6.41 4.82
C GLY A 173 18.86 -5.92 4.11
N LEU A 174 18.65 -6.38 2.87
CA LEU A 174 17.49 -6.02 2.07
C LEU A 174 16.16 -6.45 2.72
N GLY A 175 16.09 -7.70 3.21
CA GLY A 175 14.89 -8.27 3.82
C GLY A 175 14.47 -7.54 5.10
N TYR A 176 15.42 -7.30 6.02
CA TYR A 176 15.12 -6.59 7.28
C TYR A 176 14.92 -5.09 7.08
N THR A 177 15.58 -4.46 6.10
CA THR A 177 15.27 -3.07 5.74
C THR A 177 13.85 -2.94 5.20
N SER A 178 13.44 -3.82 4.29
CA SER A 178 12.06 -3.86 3.76
C SER A 178 11.03 -4.01 4.89
N LEU A 179 11.24 -4.96 5.81
CA LEU A 179 10.37 -5.17 6.97
C LEU A 179 10.36 -3.95 7.91
N GLY A 180 11.55 -3.41 8.23
CA GLY A 180 11.69 -2.30 9.17
C GLY A 180 10.98 -1.03 8.70
N ILE A 181 11.14 -0.65 7.43
CA ILE A 181 10.45 0.53 6.89
C ILE A 181 8.94 0.30 6.77
N PHE A 182 8.51 -0.90 6.42
CA PHE A 182 7.07 -1.22 6.37
C PHE A 182 6.42 -1.11 7.76
N LEU A 183 7.07 -1.64 8.80
CA LEU A 183 6.61 -1.52 10.19
C LEU A 183 6.64 -0.09 10.71
N LEU A 184 7.66 0.70 10.34
CA LEU A 184 7.71 2.13 10.67
C LEU A 184 6.56 2.88 10.00
N GLY A 185 6.25 2.55 8.74
CA GLY A 185 5.05 3.03 8.08
C GLY A 185 3.82 2.69 8.91
N PHE A 186 3.65 1.42 9.30
CA PHE A 186 2.47 0.97 10.05
C PHE A 186 2.32 1.68 11.39
N LEU A 187 3.44 1.99 12.04
CA LEU A 187 3.45 2.83 13.23
C LEU A 187 2.91 4.24 12.92
N PHE A 188 3.37 4.87 11.85
CA PHE A 188 2.88 6.19 11.43
C PHE A 188 1.39 6.17 11.05
N TRP A 189 0.92 5.12 10.37
CA TRP A 189 -0.50 4.92 10.11
C TRP A 189 -1.32 4.92 11.41
N ASN A 190 -0.88 4.18 12.45
CA ASN A 190 -1.57 4.17 13.74
C ASN A 190 -1.51 5.53 14.45
N ILE A 191 -0.37 6.23 14.39
CA ILE A 191 -0.23 7.56 14.99
C ILE A 191 -1.21 8.55 14.35
N ASP A 192 -1.33 8.52 13.02
CA ASP A 192 -2.25 9.39 12.27
C ASP A 192 -3.71 9.16 12.71
N ASN A 193 -4.12 7.89 12.85
CA ASN A 193 -5.47 7.52 13.27
C ASN A 193 -5.76 7.85 14.74
N ILE A 194 -4.86 7.47 15.67
CA ILE A 194 -5.11 7.58 17.12
C ILE A 194 -4.96 9.02 17.62
N PHE A 195 -3.96 9.75 17.10
CA PHE A 195 -3.62 11.10 17.58
C PHE A 195 -4.13 12.21 16.65
N CYS A 196 -5.11 11.93 15.79
CA CYS A 196 -5.49 12.85 14.72
C CYS A 196 -5.82 14.27 15.20
N GLU A 197 -6.66 14.40 16.24
CA GLU A 197 -7.02 15.73 16.77
C GLU A 197 -5.81 16.51 17.28
N SER A 198 -4.87 15.80 17.93
CA SER A 198 -3.62 16.41 18.42
C SER A 198 -2.73 16.86 17.26
N LEU A 199 -2.66 16.07 16.18
CA LEU A 199 -1.90 16.40 14.98
C LEU A 199 -2.50 17.60 14.26
N ARG A 200 -3.81 17.60 13.97
CA ARG A 200 -4.51 18.75 13.37
C ARG A 200 -4.35 20.02 14.22
N ASN A 201 -4.48 19.90 15.55
CA ASN A 201 -4.29 21.05 16.45
C ASN A 201 -2.86 21.57 16.50
N PHE A 202 -1.86 20.69 16.34
CA PHE A 202 -0.47 21.08 16.19
C PHE A 202 -0.23 21.80 14.85
N ARG A 203 -0.75 21.26 13.74
CA ARG A 203 -0.65 21.87 12.39
C ARG A 203 -1.20 23.29 12.35
N LYS A 204 -2.26 23.59 13.11
CA LYS A 204 -2.81 24.96 13.25
C LYS A 204 -1.84 25.97 13.86
N LYS A 205 -0.84 25.52 14.63
CA LYS A 205 0.09 26.38 15.39
C LYS A 205 1.46 26.52 14.75
N VAL A 206 1.77 25.72 13.74
CA VAL A 206 3.09 25.69 13.09
C VAL A 206 3.02 26.17 11.63
N PRO A 207 4.15 26.62 11.05
CA PRO A 207 4.22 26.91 9.63
C PRO A 207 3.84 25.70 8.77
N PRO A 208 3.22 25.90 7.59
CA PRO A 208 2.76 24.81 6.73
C PRO A 208 3.82 23.75 6.43
N ILE A 209 5.08 24.16 6.24
CA ILE A 209 6.22 23.26 5.94
C ILE A 209 6.44 22.24 7.06
N ILE A 210 6.30 22.66 8.33
CA ILE A 210 6.38 21.78 9.49
C ILE A 210 5.10 20.95 9.61
N GLY A 211 3.95 21.48 9.18
CA GLY A 211 2.70 20.72 9.11
C GLY A 211 2.80 19.47 8.24
N ILE A 212 3.55 19.53 7.13
CA ILE A 212 3.76 18.39 6.21
C ILE A 212 4.37 17.18 6.93
N THR A 213 5.32 17.40 7.85
CA THR A 213 6.00 16.29 8.54
C THR A 213 5.06 15.49 9.43
N THR A 214 3.94 16.08 9.83
CA THR A 214 2.91 15.43 10.65
C THR A 214 1.81 14.75 9.83
N GLN A 215 1.87 14.76 8.49
CA GLN A 215 0.99 13.98 7.62
C GLN A 215 1.44 12.51 7.62
N PHE A 216 1.17 11.81 8.72
CA PHE A 216 1.73 10.49 8.96
C PHE A 216 1.14 9.41 8.05
N HIS A 217 -0.10 9.61 7.57
CA HIS A 217 -0.67 8.76 6.54
C HIS A 217 0.06 8.88 5.18
N ALA A 218 0.49 10.08 4.79
CA ALA A 218 1.35 10.27 3.62
C ALA A 218 2.71 9.59 3.78
N TRP A 219 3.31 9.64 4.98
CA TRP A 219 4.53 8.89 5.27
C TRP A 219 4.31 7.37 5.24
N TRP A 220 3.13 6.88 5.62
CA TRP A 220 2.74 5.48 5.45
C TRP A 220 2.83 5.05 3.99
N HIS A 221 2.31 5.83 3.04
CA HIS A 221 2.44 5.54 1.59
C HIS A 221 3.90 5.46 1.14
N ILE A 222 4.73 6.42 1.58
CA ILE A 222 6.15 6.46 1.22
C ILE A 222 6.87 5.21 1.74
N LEU A 223 6.69 4.90 3.02
CA LEU A 223 7.41 3.83 3.70
C LEU A 223 6.93 2.44 3.27
N THR A 224 5.62 2.23 3.13
CA THR A 224 5.09 0.94 2.67
C THR A 224 5.26 0.74 1.17
N GLY A 225 5.18 1.79 0.37
CA GLY A 225 5.49 1.76 -1.05
C GLY A 225 6.93 1.35 -1.30
N LEU A 226 7.87 2.00 -0.60
CA LEU A 226 9.28 1.62 -0.64
C LEU A 226 9.52 0.22 -0.05
N GLY A 227 8.89 -0.11 1.08
CA GLY A 227 8.97 -1.43 1.71
C GLY A 227 8.53 -2.55 0.77
N SER A 228 7.40 -2.35 0.09
CA SER A 228 6.85 -3.27 -0.91
C SER A 228 7.77 -3.37 -2.11
N TYR A 229 8.29 -2.25 -2.62
CA TYR A 229 9.26 -2.24 -3.73
C TYR A 229 10.54 -3.03 -3.38
N LEU A 230 11.12 -2.79 -2.21
CA LEU A 230 12.27 -3.55 -1.70
C LEU A 230 11.94 -5.05 -1.54
N HIS A 231 10.72 -5.38 -1.12
CA HIS A 231 10.26 -6.76 -1.07
C HIS A 231 10.16 -7.38 -2.48
N ILE A 232 9.79 -6.60 -3.51
CA ILE A 232 9.86 -7.09 -4.91
C ILE A 232 11.29 -7.42 -5.32
N LEU A 233 12.24 -6.54 -5.00
CA LEU A 233 13.66 -6.76 -5.29
C LEU A 233 14.24 -7.97 -4.55
N PHE A 234 13.85 -8.15 -3.27
CA PHE A 234 14.24 -9.29 -2.45
C PHE A 234 13.94 -10.65 -3.12
N ARG A 235 12.91 -10.70 -3.96
CA ARG A 235 12.45 -11.93 -4.64
C ARG A 235 13.11 -12.23 -5.98
N LYS A 236 13.87 -11.29 -6.54
CA LYS A 236 14.57 -11.46 -7.82
C LYS A 236 15.90 -12.23 -7.66
N HIS A 237 16.34 -12.47 -6.42
CA HIS A 237 17.57 -13.19 -6.07
C HIS A 237 17.26 -14.59 -5.52
#